data_AF-A0A485JHL0-F1
#
_entry.id   AF-A0A485JHL0-F1
#
_cell.length_a   1.000
_cell.length_b   1.000
_cell.length_c   1.000
_cell.angle_alpha   90.00
_cell.angle_beta   90.00
_cell.angle_gamma   90.00
#
_symmetry.space_group_name_H-M   'P 1'
#
loop_
_entity.id
_entity.type
_entity.pdbx_description
1 polymer ?
#
loop_
_entity_poly.entity_id
_entity_poly.type
_entity_poly.pdbx_seq_one_letter_code
_entity_poly.pdbx_strand_id
1 'polypeptide(L)'
;MWSIANEPDTRPQGAREYFAPLAEATRKLDPTRPITCVNVMFCDAHTDTISDLFDVLCLNRYYGWYVQSGDLETAEKVLEKELLAWQEKLHQPIIITEYGVDTLAGLHSMYTDMWSEEYQCAWLDMYHRVLIASAPSLVNRYGISPILRPHKAYCALAATRKGSSPVTANRSRRLFCCKNAGLA
;
A
#
# COMPACT_ATOMS: atom_id res chain seq x y z
N MET A 1 -0.02 4.50 -17.26
CA MET A 1 -0.26 5.44 -16.15
C MET A 1 1.07 6.04 -15.74
N TRP A 2 1.14 7.35 -15.48
CA TRP A 2 2.34 8.02 -14.95
C TRP A 2 2.17 8.25 -13.46
N SER A 3 3.17 7.88 -12.65
CA SER A 3 3.23 8.26 -11.24
C SER A 3 4.20 9.43 -11.09
N ILE A 4 3.69 10.60 -10.70
CA ILE A 4 4.43 11.85 -10.66
C ILE A 4 5.35 11.92 -9.43
N ALA A 5 4.89 11.41 -8.28
CA ALA A 5 5.66 11.34 -7.06
C ALA A 5 5.18 10.19 -6.17
N ASN A 6 6.00 9.86 -5.17
CA ASN A 6 5.70 8.87 -4.15
C ASN A 6 5.76 9.48 -2.75
N GLU A 7 4.65 9.42 -2.03
CA GLU A 7 4.51 9.83 -0.63
C GLU A 7 4.93 11.27 -0.30
N PRO A 8 4.53 12.29 -1.08
CA PRO A 8 4.72 13.67 -0.64
C PRO A 8 3.85 13.98 0.59
N ASP A 9 4.31 14.87 1.47
CA ASP A 9 3.46 15.46 2.50
C ASP A 9 2.59 16.57 1.87
N THR A 10 1.29 16.36 1.85
CA THR A 10 0.32 17.23 1.16
C THR A 10 -0.44 18.15 2.11
N ARG A 11 -0.13 18.13 3.40
CA ARG A 11 -0.78 18.97 4.42
C ARG A 11 -0.33 20.44 4.39
N PRO A 12 0.93 20.77 4.06
CA PRO A 12 1.36 22.17 3.97
C PRO A 12 0.60 22.96 2.90
N GLN A 13 0.30 24.23 3.18
CA GLN A 13 -0.52 25.11 2.32
C GLN A 13 0.00 25.23 0.87
N GLY A 14 1.32 25.14 0.64
CA GLY A 14 1.93 25.22 -0.69
C GLY A 14 1.92 23.90 -1.49
N ALA A 15 1.47 22.78 -0.92
CA ALA A 15 1.52 21.48 -1.59
C ALA A 15 0.70 21.48 -2.89
N ARG A 16 -0.53 22.01 -2.87
CA ARG A 16 -1.37 22.07 -4.06
C ARG A 16 -0.79 22.98 -5.15
N GLU A 17 -0.27 24.14 -4.77
CA GLU A 17 0.37 25.09 -5.69
C GLU A 17 1.59 24.48 -6.37
N TYR A 18 2.32 23.60 -5.66
CA TYR A 18 3.44 22.86 -6.21
C TYR A 18 3.00 21.75 -7.19
N PHE A 19 1.98 20.96 -6.84
CA PHE A 19 1.59 19.78 -7.63
C PHE A 19 0.66 20.09 -8.82
N ALA A 20 -0.16 21.14 -8.76
CA ALA A 20 -1.10 21.46 -9.84
C ALA A 20 -0.41 21.74 -11.19
N PRO A 21 0.66 22.56 -11.27
CA PRO A 21 1.37 22.77 -12.53
C PRO A 21 2.03 21.49 -13.07
N LEU A 22 2.50 20.60 -12.19
CA LEU A 22 3.12 19.33 -12.59
C LEU A 22 2.10 18.36 -13.18
N ALA A 23 0.91 18.26 -12.58
CA ALA A 23 -0.18 17.46 -13.10
C ALA A 23 -0.62 17.97 -14.49
N GLU A 24 -0.78 19.29 -14.65
CA GLU A 24 -1.15 19.90 -15.93
C GLU A 24 -0.07 19.67 -17.00
N ALA A 25 1.20 19.90 -16.68
CA ALA A 25 2.31 19.69 -17.60
C ALA A 25 2.41 18.23 -18.05
N THR A 26 2.21 17.27 -17.12
CA THR A 26 2.24 15.83 -17.43
C THR A 26 1.15 15.47 -18.45
N ARG A 27 -0.07 15.99 -18.26
CA ARG A 27 -1.19 15.76 -19.21
C ARG A 27 -0.92 16.37 -20.59
N LYS A 28 -0.26 17.54 -20.65
CA LYS A 28 0.11 18.18 -21.92
C LYS A 28 1.18 17.38 -22.67
N LEU A 29 2.13 16.78 -21.95
CA LEU A 29 3.21 15.99 -22.54
C LEU A 29 2.72 14.63 -23.06
N ASP A 30 1.80 13.98 -22.33
CA ASP A 30 1.19 12.72 -22.76
C ASP A 30 -0.30 12.66 -22.38
N PRO A 31 -1.21 13.04 -23.30
CA PRO A 31 -2.65 13.00 -23.04
C PRO A 31 -3.25 11.59 -23.14
N THR A 32 -2.46 10.57 -23.48
CA THR A 32 -2.97 9.21 -23.77
C THR A 32 -3.02 8.29 -22.54
N ARG A 33 -2.37 8.67 -21.44
CA ARG A 33 -2.24 7.83 -20.24
C ARG A 33 -2.77 8.57 -19.01
N PRO A 34 -3.43 7.87 -18.07
CA PRO A 34 -3.83 8.47 -16.80
C PRO A 34 -2.60 8.83 -15.95
N ILE A 35 -2.76 9.79 -15.05
CA ILE A 35 -1.73 10.22 -14.10
C ILE A 35 -2.15 9.96 -12.65
N THR A 36 -1.17 9.75 -11.79
CA THR A 36 -1.34 9.53 -10.35
C THR A 36 -0.21 10.18 -9.55
N CYS A 37 -0.45 10.39 -8.27
CA CYS A 37 0.55 10.69 -7.25
C CYS A 37 0.28 9.74 -6.08
N VAL A 38 1.27 8.95 -5.68
CA VAL A 38 1.08 7.92 -4.66
C VAL A 38 0.97 8.58 -3.29
N ASN A 39 -0.17 8.40 -2.63
CA ASN A 39 -0.54 9.05 -1.39
C ASN A 39 -0.01 8.27 -0.16
N VAL A 40 0.58 9.01 0.77
CA VAL A 40 1.11 8.51 2.04
C VAL A 40 0.03 8.37 3.10
N MET A 41 0.15 7.36 3.97
CA MET A 41 -0.89 6.99 4.94
C MET A 41 -1.33 8.08 5.94
N PHE A 42 -0.49 9.08 6.22
CA PHE A 42 -0.83 10.15 7.16
C PHE A 42 -1.49 11.37 6.48
N CYS A 43 -1.60 11.36 5.16
CA CYS A 43 -2.44 12.29 4.39
C CYS A 43 -3.71 11.55 3.99
N ASP A 44 -4.59 11.31 4.97
CA ASP A 44 -5.84 10.57 4.79
C ASP A 44 -6.89 11.35 3.96
N ALA A 45 -8.04 10.73 3.72
CA ALA A 45 -9.13 11.31 2.91
C ALA A 45 -9.55 12.71 3.37
N HIS A 46 -9.45 13.04 4.66
CA HIS A 46 -9.86 14.34 5.21
C HIS A 46 -8.75 15.38 5.19
N THR A 47 -7.48 14.98 5.10
CA THR A 47 -6.31 15.87 5.20
C THR A 47 -5.56 16.06 3.88
N ASP A 48 -5.72 15.16 2.92
CA ASP A 48 -5.15 15.30 1.58
C ASP A 48 -5.78 16.46 0.78
N THR A 49 -4.90 17.22 0.11
CA THR A 49 -5.24 18.46 -0.61
C THR A 49 -4.99 18.41 -2.13
N ILE A 50 -4.52 17.27 -2.65
CA ILE A 50 -4.03 17.19 -4.05
C ILE A 50 -4.62 16.04 -4.86
N SER A 51 -5.26 15.04 -4.22
CA SER A 51 -5.66 13.80 -4.91
C SER A 51 -6.69 14.03 -6.03
N ASP A 52 -7.48 15.11 -5.96
CA ASP A 52 -8.43 15.51 -7.00
C ASP A 52 -7.76 15.96 -8.31
N LEU A 53 -6.46 16.25 -8.31
CA LEU A 53 -5.71 16.65 -9.51
C LEU A 53 -5.37 15.47 -10.44
N PHE A 54 -5.48 14.23 -9.93
CA PHE A 54 -5.04 13.00 -10.60
C PHE A 54 -6.23 12.14 -11.03
N ASP A 55 -5.97 11.13 -11.88
CA ASP A 55 -7.04 10.28 -12.47
C ASP A 55 -7.32 9.01 -11.67
N VAL A 56 -6.29 8.49 -11.01
CA VAL A 56 -6.33 7.24 -10.27
C VAL A 56 -5.72 7.48 -8.90
N LEU A 57 -6.44 7.09 -7.85
CA LEU A 57 -5.97 7.20 -6.48
C LEU A 57 -5.06 6.02 -6.15
N CYS A 58 -3.78 6.28 -5.92
CA CYS A 58 -2.83 5.26 -5.47
C CYS A 58 -2.51 5.46 -3.99
N LEU A 59 -2.74 4.43 -3.16
CA LEU A 59 -2.58 4.50 -1.72
C LEU A 59 -1.49 3.55 -1.23
N ASN A 60 -0.60 4.05 -0.38
CA ASN A 60 0.31 3.24 0.43
C ASN A 60 -0.25 3.13 1.84
N ARG A 61 -0.57 1.92 2.31
CA ARG A 61 -1.27 1.71 3.60
C ARG A 61 -0.65 0.59 4.42
N TYR A 62 -0.51 0.88 5.72
CA TYR A 62 0.22 0.05 6.67
C TYR A 62 -0.50 -0.06 8.03
N TYR A 63 -1.84 -0.06 8.02
CA TYR A 63 -2.67 -0.33 9.21
C TYR A 63 -2.39 -1.74 9.73
N GLY A 64 -2.26 -1.90 11.04
CA GLY A 64 -1.76 -3.13 11.67
C GLY A 64 -0.23 -3.14 11.84
N TRP A 65 0.50 -2.28 11.13
CA TRP A 65 1.96 -2.20 11.24
C TRP A 65 2.43 -0.95 11.96
N TYR A 66 2.42 0.20 11.28
CA TYR A 66 2.90 1.48 11.84
C TYR A 66 1.89 2.10 12.82
N VAL A 67 0.60 1.83 12.60
CA VAL A 67 -0.49 2.18 13.51
C VAL A 67 -1.39 0.96 13.71
N GLN A 68 -2.08 0.87 14.84
CA GLN A 68 -2.74 -0.36 15.30
C GLN A 68 -1.76 -1.55 15.31
N SER A 69 -0.51 -1.32 15.70
CA SER A 69 0.57 -2.32 15.63
C SER A 69 0.18 -3.63 16.31
N GLY A 70 0.12 -4.72 15.54
CA GLY A 70 -0.25 -6.05 16.03
C GLY A 70 -1.76 -6.28 16.17
N ASP A 71 -2.60 -5.25 16.11
CA ASP A 71 -4.06 -5.34 16.25
C ASP A 71 -4.74 -5.38 14.87
N LEU A 72 -4.89 -6.59 14.34
CA LEU A 72 -5.52 -6.81 13.03
C LEU A 72 -7.02 -6.49 13.02
N GLU A 73 -7.72 -6.68 14.14
CA GLU A 73 -9.18 -6.44 14.22
C GLU A 73 -9.50 -4.95 14.12
N THR A 74 -8.72 -4.10 14.80
CA THR A 74 -8.87 -2.64 14.67
C THR A 74 -8.34 -2.15 13.33
N ALA A 75 -7.22 -2.70 12.85
CA ALA A 75 -6.64 -2.33 11.56
C ALA A 75 -7.62 -2.58 10.39
N GLU A 76 -8.34 -3.70 10.39
CA GLU A 76 -9.35 -4.03 9.39
C GLU A 76 -10.45 -2.96 9.32
N LYS A 77 -11.01 -2.58 10.48
CA LYS A 77 -12.06 -1.55 10.57
C LYS A 77 -11.58 -0.19 10.10
N VAL A 78 -10.34 0.18 10.45
CA VAL A 78 -9.76 1.47 10.05
C VAL A 78 -9.52 1.50 8.54
N LEU A 79 -8.95 0.41 7.98
CA LEU A 79 -8.71 0.29 6.55
C LEU A 79 -10.02 0.38 5.75
N GLU A 80 -11.04 -0.41 6.12
CA GLU A 80 -12.34 -0.39 5.45
C GLU A 80 -12.97 1.00 5.50
N LYS A 81 -12.99 1.63 6.67
CA LYS A 81 -13.54 2.98 6.85
C LYS A 81 -12.81 4.00 5.98
N GLU A 82 -11.49 3.93 5.90
CA GLU A 82 -10.71 4.88 5.09
C GLU A 82 -10.98 4.70 3.59
N LEU A 83 -11.04 3.45 3.10
CA LEU A 83 -11.32 3.18 1.68
C LEU A 83 -12.70 3.68 1.27
N LEU A 84 -13.71 3.51 2.13
CA LEU A 84 -15.05 4.05 1.90
C LEU A 84 -15.04 5.59 1.87
N ALA A 85 -14.30 6.24 2.78
CA ALA A 85 -14.18 7.69 2.80
C ALA A 85 -13.50 8.23 1.52
N TRP A 86 -12.48 7.55 1.01
CA TRP A 86 -11.86 7.89 -0.28
C TRP A 86 -12.81 7.69 -1.46
N GLN A 87 -13.56 6.59 -1.47
CA GLN A 87 -14.56 6.31 -2.50
C GLN A 87 -15.66 7.37 -2.51
N GLU A 88 -16.13 7.81 -1.35
CA GLU A 88 -17.13 8.87 -1.21
C GLU A 88 -16.58 10.24 -1.64
N LYS A 89 -15.34 10.56 -1.28
CA LYS A 89 -14.71 11.87 -1.59
C LYS A 89 -14.47 12.07 -3.09
N LEU A 90 -13.91 11.07 -3.77
CA LEU A 90 -13.37 11.25 -5.13
C LEU A 90 -14.11 10.47 -6.22
N HIS A 91 -14.78 9.37 -5.86
CA HIS A 91 -15.36 8.43 -6.84
C HIS A 91 -14.37 7.96 -7.93
N GLN A 92 -13.07 8.00 -7.63
CA GLN A 92 -12.00 7.58 -8.54
C GLN A 92 -11.66 6.10 -8.35
N PRO A 93 -11.10 5.44 -9.38
CA PRO A 93 -10.49 4.13 -9.21
C PRO A 93 -9.38 4.16 -8.16
N ILE A 94 -9.41 3.22 -7.22
CA ILE A 94 -8.41 3.11 -6.16
C ILE A 94 -7.48 1.92 -6.46
N ILE A 95 -6.17 2.12 -6.26
CA ILE A 95 -5.13 1.10 -6.30
C ILE A 95 -4.33 1.17 -5.00
N ILE A 96 -4.15 0.03 -4.31
CA ILE A 96 -3.18 -0.05 -3.22
C ILE A 96 -1.82 -0.38 -3.82
N THR A 97 -0.93 0.62 -3.87
CA THR A 97 0.40 0.50 -4.46
C THR A 97 1.40 -0.11 -3.51
N GLU A 98 1.24 0.12 -2.20
CA GLU A 98 2.05 -0.53 -1.18
C GLU A 98 1.19 -0.96 0.01
N TYR A 99 1.39 -2.22 0.40
CA TYR A 99 0.88 -2.80 1.63
C TYR A 99 1.78 -3.98 1.98
N GLY A 100 2.33 -3.98 3.19
CA GLY A 100 3.16 -5.08 3.67
C GLY A 100 3.66 -4.85 5.09
N VAL A 101 4.12 -5.93 5.71
CA VAL A 101 4.74 -5.90 7.02
C VAL A 101 6.15 -6.48 6.96
N ASP A 102 7.00 -6.03 7.86
CA ASP A 102 8.32 -6.64 8.00
C ASP A 102 8.20 -8.03 8.61
N THR A 103 9.06 -8.93 8.14
CA THR A 103 9.02 -10.34 8.52
C THR A 103 10.43 -10.88 8.56
N LEU A 104 10.77 -11.52 9.67
CA LEU A 104 12.05 -12.20 9.82
C LEU A 104 11.89 -13.64 9.31
N ALA A 105 12.61 -14.01 8.25
CA ALA A 105 12.51 -15.36 7.70
C ALA A 105 12.92 -16.42 8.74
N GLY A 106 12.09 -17.44 8.91
CA GLY A 106 12.25 -18.48 9.92
C GLY A 106 11.82 -18.08 11.34
N LEU A 107 11.37 -16.83 11.57
CA LEU A 107 10.70 -16.47 12.82
C LEU A 107 9.25 -16.92 12.75
N HIS A 108 8.93 -17.91 13.57
CA HIS A 108 7.56 -18.42 13.73
C HIS A 108 7.00 -18.03 15.09
N SER A 109 5.70 -17.73 15.16
CA SER A 109 5.00 -17.49 16.43
C SER A 109 3.65 -18.22 16.44
N MET A 110 3.36 -18.94 17.52
CA MET A 110 2.03 -19.53 17.77
C MET A 110 0.97 -18.46 18.05
N TYR A 111 1.39 -17.28 18.49
CA TYR A 111 0.48 -16.17 18.80
C TYR A 111 0.23 -15.26 17.60
N THR A 112 0.90 -15.51 16.47
CA THR A 112 0.78 -14.66 15.27
C THR A 112 1.20 -13.21 15.58
N ASP A 113 2.35 -13.01 16.21
CA ASP A 113 2.83 -11.66 16.58
C ASP A 113 3.63 -11.00 15.46
N MET A 114 3.76 -9.67 15.52
CA MET A 114 4.58 -8.86 14.61
C MET A 114 5.95 -9.50 14.33
N TRP A 115 6.45 -9.32 13.11
CA TRP A 115 7.70 -9.89 12.59
C TRP A 115 7.68 -11.39 12.25
N SER A 116 6.71 -12.17 12.74
CA SER A 116 6.58 -13.60 12.40
C SER A 116 6.05 -13.85 10.99
N GLU A 117 6.39 -15.01 10.41
CA GLU A 117 5.82 -15.44 9.12
C GLU A 117 4.29 -15.56 9.18
N GLU A 118 3.76 -16.05 10.30
CA GLU A 118 2.32 -16.19 10.52
C GLU A 118 1.63 -14.82 10.53
N TYR A 119 2.22 -13.80 11.16
CA TYR A 119 1.65 -12.46 11.16
C TYR A 119 1.63 -11.83 9.77
N GLN A 120 2.66 -12.02 8.95
CA GLN A 120 2.62 -11.56 7.56
C GLN A 120 1.48 -12.21 6.78
N CYS A 121 1.24 -13.51 6.97
CA CYS A 121 0.15 -14.21 6.32
C CYS A 121 -1.21 -13.64 6.78
N ALA A 122 -1.45 -13.59 8.09
CA ALA A 122 -2.70 -13.09 8.66
C ALA A 122 -2.98 -11.63 8.28
N TRP A 123 -1.95 -10.79 8.25
CA TRP A 123 -2.06 -9.39 7.86
C TRP A 123 -2.40 -9.21 6.37
N LEU A 124 -1.75 -9.98 5.49
CA LEU A 124 -2.06 -9.96 4.05
C LEU A 124 -3.47 -10.48 3.77
N ASP A 125 -3.88 -11.55 4.44
CA ASP A 125 -5.23 -12.12 4.31
C ASP A 125 -6.29 -11.09 4.74
N MET A 126 -6.07 -10.38 5.85
CA MET A 126 -6.94 -9.30 6.29
C MET A 126 -7.07 -8.20 5.23
N TYR A 127 -5.95 -7.71 4.69
CA TYR A 127 -5.96 -6.72 3.61
C TYR A 127 -6.74 -7.22 2.38
N HIS A 128 -6.52 -8.47 1.97
CA HIS A 128 -7.22 -9.06 0.83
C HIS A 128 -8.73 -9.14 1.05
N ARG A 129 -9.18 -9.53 2.25
CA ARG A 129 -10.62 -9.54 2.57
C ARG A 129 -11.25 -8.16 2.41
N VAL A 130 -10.63 -7.13 2.97
CA VAL A 130 -11.15 -5.75 2.86
C VAL A 130 -11.17 -5.30 1.39
N LEU A 131 -10.08 -5.51 0.65
CA LEU A 131 -10.00 -5.06 -0.75
C LEU A 131 -10.99 -5.79 -1.67
N ILE A 132 -11.27 -7.07 -1.41
CA ILE A 132 -12.28 -7.83 -2.16
C ILE A 132 -13.70 -7.40 -1.76
N ALA A 133 -13.95 -7.14 -0.48
CA ALA A 133 -15.27 -6.68 -0.01
C ALA A 133 -15.60 -5.27 -0.53
N SER A 134 -14.60 -4.38 -0.60
CA SER A 134 -14.74 -3.00 -1.11
C SER A 134 -14.67 -2.91 -2.66
N ALA A 135 -14.76 -4.03 -3.39
CA ALA A 135 -14.50 -4.11 -4.83
C ALA A 135 -15.49 -3.45 -5.83
N PRO A 136 -16.64 -2.83 -5.47
CA PRO A 136 -17.42 -2.11 -6.47
C PRO A 136 -16.67 -0.94 -7.14
N SER A 137 -15.64 -0.39 -6.49
CA SER A 137 -14.85 0.78 -6.95
C SER A 137 -13.34 0.51 -7.12
N LEU A 138 -12.81 -0.62 -6.62
CA LEU A 138 -11.39 -0.98 -6.69
C LEU A 138 -11.06 -1.65 -8.03
N VAL A 139 -10.21 -1.01 -8.84
CA VAL A 139 -9.66 -1.59 -10.06
C VAL A 139 -8.38 -2.35 -9.71
N ASN A 140 -8.50 -3.41 -8.91
CA ASN A 140 -7.36 -4.27 -8.60
C ASN A 140 -7.70 -5.71 -9.02
N ARG A 141 -7.72 -5.94 -10.34
CA ARG A 141 -7.98 -7.27 -10.93
C ARG A 141 -6.84 -7.78 -11.83
N TYR A 142 -5.60 -7.38 -11.55
CA TYR A 142 -4.42 -7.95 -12.19
C TYR A 142 -3.37 -8.35 -11.14
N GLY A 143 -2.95 -9.61 -11.23
CA GLY A 143 -2.17 -10.30 -10.23
C GLY A 143 -0.90 -9.59 -9.81
N ILE A 144 -0.79 -9.32 -8.51
CA ILE A 144 0.44 -8.91 -7.86
C ILE A 144 1.22 -10.20 -7.54
N SER A 145 2.05 -10.62 -8.49
CA SER A 145 3.27 -11.34 -8.14
C SER A 145 4.13 -10.39 -7.30
N PRO A 146 4.76 -10.83 -6.19
CA PRO A 146 5.55 -9.95 -5.34
C PRO A 146 6.88 -9.61 -6.04
N ILE A 147 6.84 -8.70 -7.00
CA ILE A 147 7.97 -7.82 -7.30
C ILE A 147 7.82 -6.58 -6.42
N LEU A 148 7.86 -6.81 -5.10
CA LEU A 148 8.10 -5.77 -4.12
C LEU A 148 9.61 -5.73 -3.91
N ARG A 149 10.29 -4.83 -4.62
CA ARG A 149 11.56 -4.25 -4.14
C ARG A 149 11.21 -2.91 -3.46
N PRO A 150 10.95 -2.86 -2.15
CA PRO A 150 10.89 -1.59 -1.46
C PRO A 150 12.32 -1.11 -1.22
N HIS A 151 12.75 -0.08 -1.94
CA HIS A 151 14.06 0.54 -1.71
C HIS A 151 14.04 1.64 -0.64
N LYS A 152 12.91 1.89 0.03
CA LYS A 152 12.80 2.93 1.06
C LYS A 152 11.83 2.55 2.19
N ALA A 153 12.30 1.71 3.10
CA ALA A 153 11.86 1.69 4.49
C ALA A 153 13.13 1.63 5.36
N TYR A 154 13.80 2.78 5.48
CA TYR A 154 14.97 2.95 6.32
C TYR A 154 14.52 3.48 7.68
N CYS A 155 14.49 2.60 8.68
CA CYS A 155 14.82 2.98 10.05
C CYS A 155 15.79 1.92 10.58
N ALA A 156 17.05 2.33 10.69
CA ALA A 156 18.18 1.48 11.01
C ALA A 156 18.24 1.21 12.51
N LEU A 157 18.33 -0.07 12.87
CA LEU A 157 19.17 -0.55 13.97
C LEU A 157 19.54 -2.01 13.68
N ALA A 158 20.85 -2.22 13.55
CA ALA A 158 21.56 -3.48 13.28
C ALA A 158 21.40 -4.09 11.88
N ALA A 159 22.32 -3.71 10.99
CA ALA A 159 23.01 -4.57 10.03
C ALA A 159 22.22 -5.76 9.42
N THR A 160 21.93 -5.64 8.13
CA THR A 160 21.76 -6.75 7.16
C THR A 160 20.63 -7.75 7.43
N ARG A 161 19.61 -7.71 6.55
CA ARG A 161 18.99 -8.84 5.83
C ARG A 161 17.50 -8.63 5.67
N LYS A 162 17.13 -7.75 4.73
CA LYS A 162 15.80 -7.76 4.12
C LYS A 162 15.96 -7.82 2.61
N GLY A 163 16.04 -9.05 2.15
CA GLY A 163 16.13 -9.50 0.77
C GLY A 163 16.12 -11.01 0.83
N SER A 164 15.25 -11.66 0.07
CA SER A 164 15.31 -13.10 -0.15
C SER A 164 16.56 -13.43 -0.95
N SER A 165 17.68 -13.50 -0.25
CA SER A 165 18.77 -14.43 -0.50
C SER A 165 19.72 -14.38 0.71
N PRO A 166 19.78 -15.40 1.58
CA PRO A 166 21.10 -15.96 1.81
C PRO A 166 21.62 -16.44 0.44
N VAL A 167 22.92 -16.66 0.31
CA VAL A 167 23.57 -17.27 -0.87
C VAL A 167 23.06 -18.70 -1.21
N THR A 168 21.91 -19.10 -0.68
CA THR A 168 21.17 -20.33 -0.92
C THR A 168 19.68 -20.04 -0.96
N ALA A 169 19.03 -20.35 -2.08
CA ALA A 169 17.60 -20.22 -2.29
C ALA A 169 16.81 -21.06 -1.28
N ASN A 170 16.29 -20.45 -0.21
CA ASN A 170 15.24 -21.04 0.60
C ASN A 170 13.98 -20.20 0.45
N ARG A 171 12.93 -20.81 -0.14
CA ARG A 171 11.62 -20.18 -0.34
C ARG A 171 10.95 -20.00 1.01
N SER A 172 10.68 -18.77 1.45
CA SER A 172 9.81 -18.54 2.60
C SER A 172 8.34 -18.82 2.21
N ARG A 173 7.48 -19.08 3.21
CA ARG A 173 6.04 -19.33 3.03
C ARG A 173 5.29 -18.17 2.35
N ARG A 174 5.93 -17.00 2.22
CA ARG A 174 5.47 -15.83 1.44
C ARG A 174 4.93 -16.20 0.05
N LEU A 175 5.60 -17.14 -0.64
CA LEU A 175 5.19 -17.61 -1.97
C LEU A 175 3.93 -18.48 -1.97
N PHE A 176 3.56 -19.07 -0.83
CA PHE A 176 2.39 -19.95 -0.72
C PHE A 176 1.13 -19.20 -0.29
N CYS A 177 1.23 -18.22 0.61
CA CYS A 177 0.07 -17.41 1.03
C CYS A 177 -0.53 -16.66 -0.17
N CYS A 178 0.30 -15.96 -0.95
CA CYS A 178 -0.15 -15.28 -2.18
C CYS A 178 -0.66 -16.24 -3.27
N LYS A 179 -0.28 -17.52 -3.25
CA LYS A 179 -0.79 -18.53 -4.20
C LYS A 179 -2.14 -19.11 -3.79
N ASN A 180 -2.43 -19.18 -2.49
CA ASN A 180 -3.67 -19.78 -1.97
C ASN A 180 -4.80 -18.76 -1.77
N ALA A 181 -4.52 -17.45 -1.83
CA ALA A 181 -5.50 -16.37 -1.74
C ALA A 181 -6.49 -16.26 -2.94
N GLY A 182 -6.69 -17.35 -3.70
CA GLY A 182 -7.83 -17.46 -4.63
C GLY A 182 -7.72 -16.64 -5.93
N LEU A 183 -6.63 -16.81 -6.67
CA LEU A 183 -6.65 -16.65 -8.13
C LEU A 183 -6.94 -18.02 -8.76
N ALA A 184 -8.22 -18.39 -8.76
CA ALA A 184 -8.81 -19.40 -9.63
C ALA A 184 -10.00 -18.76 -10.35
#